data_AF-A0AAX3SGX1-F1
#
_entry.id   AF-A0AAX3SGX1-F1
#
_cell.length_a   1.000
_cell.length_b   1.000
_cell.length_c   1.000
_cell.angle_alpha   90.00
_cell.angle_beta   90.00
_cell.angle_gamma   90.00
#
_symmetry.space_group_name_H-M   'P 1'
#
loop_
_entity.id
_entity.type
_entity.pdbx_description
1 polymer ?
#
loop_
_entity_poly.entity_id
_entity_poly.type
_entity_poly.pdbx_seq_one_letter_code
_entity_poly.pdbx_strand_id
1 'polypeptide(L)'
;MDYLLKTIAANKARILLPTPVISEFMVHGGPDREKRLNLINSSRAFTIAPFDLRAAIECSLIETVTSKSKVISDFNQETKAKVKFDRQILATAISRKANTIYTGDKQLASKAKQCGLAAFLTWELELPPEKPKSPQFEITFSPPTPEAL
;
A
#
# COMPACT_ATOMS: atom_id res chain seq x y z
N MET A 1 -8.13 4.51 3.72
CA MET A 1 -7.76 4.06 2.36
C MET A 1 -8.38 4.94 1.28
N ASP A 2 -9.67 5.27 1.35
CA ASP A 2 -10.35 6.06 0.31
C ASP A 2 -9.72 7.43 0.01
N TYR A 3 -9.21 8.11 1.03
CA TYR A 3 -8.50 9.38 0.85
C TYR A 3 -7.19 9.21 0.06
N LEU A 4 -6.37 8.21 0.40
CA LEU A 4 -5.15 7.88 -0.34
C LEU A 4 -5.47 7.61 -1.81
N LEU A 5 -6.51 6.80 -2.07
CA LEU A 5 -6.94 6.48 -3.44
C LEU A 5 -7.42 7.74 -4.18
N LYS A 6 -8.14 8.63 -3.50
CA LYS A 6 -8.60 9.91 -4.07
C LYS A 6 -7.44 10.85 -4.37
N THR A 7 -6.46 10.95 -3.48
CA THR A 7 -5.25 11.78 -3.67
C THR A 7 -4.38 11.23 -4.80
N ILE A 8 -4.17 9.92 -4.87
CA ILE A 8 -3.43 9.26 -5.95
C ILE A 8 -4.15 9.46 -7.30
N ALA A 9 -5.47 9.29 -7.33
CA ALA A 9 -6.28 9.53 -8.52
C ALA A 9 -6.23 11.00 -8.96
N ALA A 10 -6.33 11.95 -8.03
CA ALA A 10 -6.22 13.38 -8.30
C ALA A 10 -4.83 13.75 -8.85
N ASN A 11 -3.77 13.12 -8.33
CA ASN A 11 -2.39 13.32 -8.79
C ASN A 11 -2.06 12.55 -10.08
N LYS A 12 -3.02 11.84 -10.69
CA LYS A 12 -2.83 10.93 -11.83
C LYS A 12 -1.71 9.89 -11.61
N ALA A 13 -1.37 9.62 -10.36
CA ALA A 13 -0.39 8.62 -9.99
C ALA A 13 -1.03 7.23 -10.12
N ARG A 14 -0.24 6.23 -10.50
CA ARG A 14 -0.68 4.83 -10.58
C ARG A 14 -0.08 4.04 -9.42
N ILE A 15 -0.88 3.14 -8.86
CA ILE A 15 -0.46 2.25 -7.79
C ILE A 15 0.10 0.99 -8.43
N LEU A 16 1.40 0.77 -8.26
CA LEU A 16 2.06 -0.46 -8.69
C LEU A 16 1.83 -1.55 -7.64
N LEU A 17 1.36 -2.71 -8.06
CA LEU A 17 1.20 -3.89 -7.21
C LEU A 17 2.09 -5.02 -7.75
N PRO A 18 3.24 -5.29 -7.11
CA PRO A 18 4.06 -6.44 -7.47
C PRO A 18 3.28 -7.75 -7.31
N THR A 19 3.43 -8.70 -8.24
CA THR A 19 2.77 -10.02 -8.12
C THR A 19 3.09 -10.79 -6.83
N PRO A 20 4.26 -10.64 -6.17
CA PRO A 20 4.46 -11.23 -4.85
C PRO A 20 3.50 -10.70 -3.78
N VAL A 21 3.10 -9.41 -3.84
CA VAL A 21 2.07 -8.84 -2.96
C VAL A 21 0.70 -9.43 -3.28
N ILE A 22 0.41 -9.71 -4.55
CA ILE A 22 -0.83 -10.39 -4.95
C ILE A 22 -0.86 -11.81 -4.37
N SER A 23 0.27 -12.53 -4.39
CA SER A 23 0.35 -13.87 -3.78
C SER A 23 0.02 -13.83 -2.28
N GLU A 24 0.64 -12.91 -1.54
CA GLU A 24 0.36 -12.70 -0.11
C GLU A 24 -1.11 -12.33 0.13
N PHE A 25 -1.65 -11.39 -0.66
CA PHE A 25 -3.06 -11.01 -0.60
C PHE A 25 -3.99 -12.20 -0.86
N MET A 26 -3.65 -13.10 -1.79
CA MET A 26 -4.47 -14.28 -2.05
C MET A 26 -4.43 -15.28 -0.90
N VAL A 27 -3.32 -15.38 -0.17
CA VAL A 27 -3.23 -16.22 1.05
C VAL A 27 -4.07 -15.62 2.18
N HIS A 28 -4.00 -14.30 2.41
CA HIS A 28 -4.58 -13.65 3.60
C HIS A 28 -5.91 -12.92 3.35
N GLY A 29 -6.37 -12.82 2.11
CA GLY A 29 -7.52 -12.02 1.73
C GLY A 29 -8.89 -12.57 2.18
N GLY A 30 -8.96 -13.73 2.82
CA GLY A 30 -10.24 -14.29 3.24
C GLY A 30 -11.20 -14.60 2.08
N PRO A 31 -12.51 -14.76 2.35
CA PRO A 31 -13.47 -15.34 1.39
C PRO A 31 -13.67 -14.54 0.09
N ASP A 32 -13.71 -13.21 0.15
CA ASP A 32 -13.98 -12.35 -1.02
C ASP A 32 -12.71 -11.92 -1.78
N ARG A 33 -11.57 -12.58 -1.56
CA ARG A 33 -10.28 -12.22 -2.17
C ARG A 33 -10.34 -12.12 -3.70
N GLU A 34 -11.03 -13.03 -4.36
CA GLU A 34 -11.16 -13.05 -5.83
C GLU A 34 -11.97 -11.87 -6.35
N LYS A 35 -13.11 -11.57 -5.72
CA LYS A 35 -13.92 -10.39 -6.07
C LYS A 35 -13.11 -9.11 -5.94
N ARG A 36 -12.34 -8.97 -4.86
CA ARG A 36 -11.48 -7.79 -4.66
C ARG A 36 -10.30 -7.74 -5.64
N LEU A 37 -9.73 -8.89 -6.01
CA LEU A 37 -8.72 -8.93 -7.08
C LEU A 37 -9.30 -8.47 -8.42
N ASN A 38 -10.53 -8.86 -8.75
CA ASN A 38 -11.23 -8.40 -9.95
C ASN A 38 -11.46 -6.88 -9.93
N LEU A 39 -11.80 -6.30 -8.77
CA LEU A 39 -11.92 -4.84 -8.62
C LEU A 39 -10.56 -4.13 -8.81
N ILE A 40 -9.48 -4.69 -8.28
CA ILE A 40 -8.13 -4.17 -8.50
C ILE A 40 -7.79 -4.20 -9.99
N ASN A 41 -8.04 -5.32 -10.66
CA ASN A 41 -7.65 -5.53 -12.05
C ASN A 41 -8.47 -4.68 -13.05
N SER A 42 -9.73 -4.40 -12.72
CA SER A 42 -10.61 -3.54 -13.53
C SER A 42 -10.37 -2.04 -13.32
N SER A 43 -9.72 -1.66 -12.22
CA SER A 43 -9.46 -0.26 -11.89
C SER A 43 -8.21 0.27 -12.58
N ARG A 44 -8.35 1.43 -13.25
CA ARG A 44 -7.22 2.16 -13.86
C ARG A 44 -6.22 2.72 -12.85
N ALA A 45 -6.59 2.75 -11.57
CA ALA A 45 -5.72 3.24 -10.50
C ALA A 45 -4.58 2.26 -10.20
N PHE A 46 -4.75 0.97 -10.49
CA PHE A 46 -3.77 -0.07 -10.18
C PHE A 46 -3.07 -0.58 -11.44
N THR A 47 -1.83 -1.01 -11.26
CA THR A 47 -1.05 -1.71 -12.28
C THR A 47 -0.35 -2.87 -11.61
N ILE A 48 -0.76 -4.10 -11.95
CA ILE A 48 -0.09 -5.30 -11.46
C ILE A 48 1.18 -5.51 -12.26
N ALA A 49 2.31 -5.67 -11.58
CA ALA A 49 3.63 -5.85 -12.21
C ALA A 49 4.23 -7.21 -11.84
N PRO A 50 4.57 -8.04 -12.84
CA PRO A 50 5.23 -9.32 -12.58
C PRO A 50 6.67 -9.13 -12.13
N PHE A 51 7.17 -10.09 -11.37
CA PHE A 51 8.62 -10.26 -11.18
C PHE A 51 9.24 -10.82 -12.47
N ASP A 52 9.63 -9.92 -13.37
CA ASP A 52 10.21 -10.21 -14.68
C ASP A 52 11.75 -10.17 -14.67
N LEU A 53 12.38 -10.37 -15.83
CA LEU A 53 13.85 -10.36 -15.95
C LEU A 53 14.48 -9.05 -15.45
N ARG A 54 13.83 -7.91 -15.68
CA ARG A 54 14.35 -6.62 -15.22
C ARG A 54 14.29 -6.53 -13.69
N ALA A 55 13.18 -6.97 -13.09
CA ALA A 55 13.07 -7.08 -11.65
C ALA A 55 14.09 -8.09 -11.08
N ALA A 56 14.38 -9.20 -11.76
CA ALA A 56 15.38 -10.16 -11.31
C ALA A 56 16.80 -9.56 -11.27
N ILE A 57 17.17 -8.76 -12.27
CA ILE A 57 18.45 -8.04 -12.30
C ILE A 57 18.54 -7.08 -11.11
N GLU A 58 17.53 -6.23 -10.90
CA GLU A 58 17.48 -5.33 -9.74
C GLU A 58 17.56 -6.08 -8.40
N CYS A 59 16.89 -7.23 -8.29
CA CYS A 59 16.87 -8.04 -7.08
C CYS A 59 18.28 -8.54 -6.70
N SER A 60 19.10 -8.90 -7.68
CA SER A 60 20.48 -9.33 -7.45
C SER A 60 21.37 -8.20 -6.89
N LEU A 61 21.11 -6.95 -7.31
CA LEU A 61 21.83 -5.77 -6.82
C LEU A 61 21.47 -5.46 -5.37
N ILE A 62 20.19 -5.57 -5.00
CA ILE A 62 19.71 -5.40 -3.61
C ILE A 62 20.36 -6.44 -2.69
N GLU A 63 20.49 -7.68 -3.16
CA GLU A 63 21.14 -8.76 -2.41
C GLU A 63 22.63 -8.45 -2.15
N THR A 64 23.33 -7.90 -3.14
CA THR A 64 24.75 -7.50 -3.00
C THR A 64 24.94 -6.39 -1.95
N VAL A 65 24.02 -5.43 -1.87
CA VAL A 65 24.05 -4.33 -0.89
C VAL A 65 23.72 -4.84 0.53
N THR A 66 22.72 -5.71 0.66
CA THR A 66 22.23 -6.20 1.96
C THR A 66 23.16 -7.24 2.59
N SER A 67 23.79 -8.08 1.78
CA SER A 67 24.62 -9.21 2.26
C SER A 67 25.91 -8.77 2.95
N LYS A 68 26.36 -7.53 2.74
CA LYS A 68 27.46 -6.93 3.51
C LYS A 68 27.09 -6.63 4.97
N SER A 69 25.81 -6.66 5.33
CA SER A 69 25.32 -6.21 6.65
C SER A 69 24.77 -7.32 7.56
N LYS A 70 24.40 -8.50 7.03
CA LYS A 70 23.99 -9.68 7.84
C LYS A 70 23.95 -10.96 7.00
N VAL A 71 24.42 -12.07 7.58
CA VAL A 71 24.36 -13.39 6.94
C VAL A 71 22.94 -13.96 7.09
N ILE A 72 22.28 -14.22 5.96
CA ILE A 72 20.89 -14.73 5.90
C ILE A 72 20.81 -16.21 6.26
N SER A 73 21.94 -16.94 6.24
CA SER A 73 21.99 -18.38 6.53
C SER A 73 21.42 -18.73 7.89
N ASP A 74 21.51 -17.81 8.85
CA ASP A 74 21.18 -18.05 10.25
C ASP A 74 19.68 -17.83 10.55
N PHE A 75 18.92 -17.32 9.57
CA PHE A 75 17.48 -17.14 9.72
C PHE A 75 16.71 -18.46 9.55
N ASN A 76 15.57 -18.57 10.22
CA ASN A 76 14.63 -19.66 10.00
C ASN A 76 13.99 -19.57 8.60
N GLN A 77 13.33 -20.63 8.14
CA GLN A 77 12.79 -20.71 6.77
C GLN A 77 11.72 -19.65 6.48
N GLU A 78 10.87 -19.34 7.45
CA GLU A 78 9.83 -18.32 7.32
C GLU A 78 10.43 -16.91 7.14
N THR A 79 11.44 -16.58 7.95
CA THR A 79 12.17 -15.32 7.85
C THR A 79 12.95 -15.23 6.54
N LYS A 80 13.54 -16.34 6.09
CA LYS A 80 14.22 -16.42 4.78
C LYS A 80 13.24 -16.17 3.63
N ALA A 81 12.06 -16.79 3.67
CA ALA A 81 11.02 -16.58 2.68
C ALA A 81 10.58 -15.12 2.66
N LYS A 82 10.26 -14.54 3.81
CA LYS A 82 9.88 -13.12 3.95
C LYS A 82 10.94 -12.18 3.37
N VAL A 83 12.21 -12.40 3.72
CA VAL A 83 13.33 -11.59 3.20
C VAL A 83 13.44 -11.69 1.68
N LYS A 84 13.22 -12.88 1.10
CA LYS A 84 13.23 -13.07 -0.36
C LYS A 84 12.03 -12.38 -1.03
N PHE A 85 10.84 -12.47 -0.43
CA PHE A 85 9.63 -11.80 -0.92
C PHE A 85 9.77 -10.27 -0.90
N ASP A 86 10.23 -9.69 0.22
CA ASP A 86 10.52 -8.26 0.34
C ASP A 86 11.43 -7.75 -0.79
N ARG A 87 12.47 -8.53 -1.13
CA ARG A 87 13.42 -8.17 -2.19
C ARG A 87 12.78 -8.16 -3.56
N GLN A 88 11.95 -9.16 -3.87
CA GLN A 88 11.21 -9.21 -5.13
C GLN A 88 10.24 -8.02 -5.25
N ILE A 89 9.59 -7.63 -4.15
CA ILE A 89 8.72 -6.45 -4.10
C ILE A 89 9.51 -5.18 -4.44
N LEU A 90 10.62 -4.94 -3.74
CA LEU A 90 11.46 -3.77 -3.97
C LEU A 90 12.04 -3.75 -5.38
N ALA A 91 12.54 -4.89 -5.86
CA ALA A 91 13.14 -4.99 -7.18
C ALA A 91 12.13 -4.74 -8.31
N THR A 92 10.88 -5.20 -8.14
CA THR A 92 9.79 -4.92 -9.07
C THR A 92 9.43 -3.43 -9.06
N ALA A 93 9.44 -2.79 -7.88
CA ALA A 93 9.19 -1.36 -7.76
C ALA A 93 10.29 -0.53 -8.45
N ILE A 94 11.55 -0.86 -8.21
CA ILE A 94 12.71 -0.16 -8.78
C ILE A 94 12.76 -0.33 -10.30
N SER A 95 12.57 -1.56 -10.82
CA SER A 95 12.61 -1.81 -12.26
C SER A 95 11.52 -1.05 -13.04
N ARG A 96 10.42 -0.68 -12.34
CA ARG A 96 9.32 0.13 -12.86
C ARG A 96 9.39 1.60 -12.46
N LYS A 97 10.52 2.04 -11.89
CA LYS A 97 10.78 3.43 -11.49
C LYS A 97 9.71 3.99 -10.53
N ALA A 98 9.21 3.15 -9.63
CA ALA A 98 8.40 3.63 -8.51
C ALA A 98 9.23 4.62 -7.68
N ASN A 99 8.60 5.67 -7.19
CA ASN A 99 9.25 6.69 -6.36
C ASN A 99 9.05 6.42 -4.86
N THR A 100 7.94 5.77 -4.50
CA THR A 100 7.47 5.64 -3.12
C THR A 100 6.89 4.25 -2.85
N ILE A 101 7.24 3.67 -1.70
CA ILE A 101 6.64 2.46 -1.14
C ILE A 101 5.70 2.84 0.02
N TYR A 102 4.49 2.30 0.00
CA TYR A 102 3.57 2.33 1.13
C TYR A 102 3.47 0.92 1.70
N THR A 103 3.73 0.75 3.00
CA THR A 103 3.74 -0.59 3.61
C THR A 103 3.34 -0.55 5.08
N GLY A 104 2.76 -1.64 5.60
CA GLY A 104 2.58 -1.84 7.04
C GLY A 104 3.81 -2.45 7.72
N ASP A 105 4.84 -2.82 6.96
CA ASP A 105 6.03 -3.49 7.47
C ASP A 105 7.21 -2.52 7.63
N LYS A 106 7.64 -2.32 8.89
CA LYS A 106 8.78 -1.45 9.24
C LYS A 106 10.10 -1.90 8.61
N GLN A 107 10.33 -3.20 8.50
CA GLN A 107 11.54 -3.74 7.88
C GLN A 107 11.56 -3.49 6.38
N LEU A 108 10.42 -3.69 5.70
CA LEU A 108 10.30 -3.38 4.27
C LEU A 108 10.50 -1.87 4.01
N ALA A 109 9.90 -1.01 4.83
CA ALA A 109 10.07 0.44 4.73
C ALA A 109 11.54 0.87 4.90
N SER A 110 12.24 0.28 5.88
CA SER A 110 13.67 0.56 6.11
C SER A 110 14.53 0.14 4.91
N LYS A 111 14.30 -1.07 4.38
CA LYS A 111 15.02 -1.57 3.19
C LYS A 111 14.74 -0.71 1.95
N ALA A 112 13.50 -0.27 1.76
CA ALA A 112 13.15 0.63 0.67
C ALA A 112 13.97 1.93 0.71
N LYS A 113 14.09 2.55 1.90
CA LYS A 113 14.91 3.75 2.12
C LYS A 113 16.39 3.51 1.83
N GLN A 114 16.93 2.36 2.23
CA GLN A 114 18.31 1.97 1.89
C GLN A 114 18.52 1.80 0.38
N CYS A 115 17.48 1.44 -0.36
CA CYS A 115 17.49 1.34 -1.83
C CYS A 115 17.19 2.67 -2.54
N GLY A 116 17.11 3.79 -1.81
CA GLY A 116 16.87 5.12 -2.39
C GLY A 116 15.41 5.44 -2.72
N LEU A 117 14.45 4.64 -2.24
CA LEU A 117 13.01 4.91 -2.39
C LEU A 117 12.48 5.72 -1.20
N ALA A 118 11.48 6.58 -1.43
CA ALA A 118 10.66 7.09 -0.33
C ALA A 118 9.84 5.93 0.26
N ALA A 119 9.63 5.90 1.58
CA ALA A 119 8.78 4.89 2.19
C ALA A 119 7.98 5.45 3.37
N PHE A 120 6.69 5.17 3.37
CA PHE A 120 5.73 5.60 4.38
C PHE A 120 4.99 4.41 4.95
N LEU A 121 4.78 4.42 6.26
CA LEU A 121 3.98 3.40 6.92
C LEU A 121 2.50 3.71 6.70
N THR A 122 1.67 2.67 6.56
CA THR A 122 0.24 2.86 6.26
C THR A 122 -0.51 3.66 7.33
N TRP A 123 -0.01 3.68 8.57
CA TRP A 123 -0.55 4.49 9.67
C TRP A 123 0.04 5.91 9.76
N GLU A 124 1.04 6.25 8.95
CA GLU A 124 1.60 7.61 8.83
C GLU A 124 0.91 8.43 7.73
N LEU A 125 -0.01 7.80 6.98
CA LEU A 125 -0.76 8.47 5.92
C LEU A 125 -1.68 9.54 6.50
N GLU A 126 -1.64 10.73 5.89
CA GLU A 126 -2.55 11.82 6.23
C GLU A 126 -4.00 11.33 6.18
N LEU A 127 -4.73 11.58 7.26
CA LEU A 127 -6.17 11.38 7.28
C LEU A 127 -6.83 12.37 6.32
N PRO A 128 -7.95 12.02 5.67
CA PRO A 128 -8.73 12.99 4.93
C PRO A 128 -9.00 14.21 5.80
N PRO A 129 -8.90 15.43 5.25
CA PRO A 129 -9.37 16.61 5.97
C PRO A 129 -10.81 16.33 6.40
N GLU A 130 -11.13 16.61 7.66
CA GLU A 130 -12.51 16.47 8.14
C GLU A 130 -13.42 17.17 7.14
N LYS A 131 -14.43 16.45 6.62
CA LYS A 131 -15.50 17.11 5.86
C LYS A 131 -16.00 18.24 6.77
N PRO A 132 -16.16 19.48 6.30
CA PRO A 132 -16.85 20.49 7.10
C PRO A 132 -18.15 19.83 7.54
N LYS A 133 -18.36 19.76 8.87
CA LYS A 133 -19.62 19.29 9.43
C LYS A 133 -20.68 20.06 8.67
N SER A 134 -21.43 19.38 7.80
CA SER A 134 -22.63 19.97 7.23
C SER A 134 -23.40 20.55 8.41
N PRO A 135 -23.87 21.80 8.39
CA PRO A 135 -24.66 22.32 9.49
C PRO A 135 -25.76 21.31 9.73
N GLN A 136 -25.70 20.67 10.90
CA GLN A 136 -26.77 19.82 11.39
C GLN A 136 -28.00 20.72 11.28
N PHE A 137 -29.02 20.28 10.54
CA PHE A 137 -30.28 21.00 10.46
C PHE A 137 -30.65 21.44 11.87
N GLU A 138 -30.61 22.75 12.10
CA GLU A 138 -31.10 23.34 13.32
C GLU A 138 -32.61 23.12 13.27
N ILE A 139 -33.08 22.07 13.94
CA ILE A 139 -34.50 21.87 14.13
C ILE A 139 -34.92 22.99 15.07
N THR A 140 -35.39 24.10 14.51
CA THR A 140 -36.06 25.14 15.28
C THR A 140 -37.34 24.54 15.83
N PHE A 141 -37.31 24.15 17.09
CA PHE A 141 -38.51 23.77 17.82
C PHE A 141 -39.37 25.02 17.98
N SER A 142 -40.47 25.10 17.22
CA SER A 142 -41.52 26.09 17.51
C SER A 142 -42.37 25.56 18.65
N PRO A 143 -42.49 26.28 19.78
CA PRO A 143 -43.44 25.90 20.82
C PRO A 143 -44.88 25.96 20.27
N PRO A 144 -45.79 25.09 20.73
CA PRO A 144 -47.18 25.15 20.34
C PRO A 144 -47.82 26.45 20.80
N THR A 145 -48.58 27.09 19.93
CA THR A 145 -49.32 28.32 20.22
C THR A 145 -50.37 28.04 21.29
N PRO A 146 -50.50 28.87 22.34
CA PRO A 146 -51.55 28.68 23.33
C PRO A 146 -52.92 28.83 22.65
N GLU A 147 -53.75 27.78 22.73
CA GLU A 147 -55.15 27.87 22.37
C GLU A 147 -55.80 28.98 23.22
N ALA A 148 -56.32 29.99 22.55
CA ALA A 148 -57.12 31.03 23.20
C ALA A 148 -58.43 30.41 23.68
N LEU A 149 -58.71 30.63 24.97
CA LEU A 149 -59.95 30.27 25.68
C LEU A 149 -61.22 30.77 24.97
#